data_AF-A0A7W3LRM6-F1
#
_entry.id   AF-A0A7W3LRM6-F1
#
_cell.length_a   1.000
_cell.length_b   1.000
_cell.length_c   1.000
_cell.angle_alpha   90.00
_cell.angle_beta   90.00
_cell.angle_gamma   90.00
#
_symmetry.space_group_name_H-M   'P 1'
#
loop_
_entity.id
_entity.type
_entity.pdbx_description
1 polymer ?
#
loop_
_entity_poly.entity_id
_entity_poly.type
_entity_poly.pdbx_seq_one_letter_code
_entity_poly.pdbx_strand_id
1 'polypeptide(L)'
;MTEVLAMFADDIGVPTKALLTYRWVSSRWPAARRRAGVSHYIHRILASITDDDERWAAIADPPLDERTGRRRWTEDAARTRIGQPTRTPTTLAQKVRAIHDLAADDQVASAAAADLLRRPAVARTAMQDHTARHLVNRAQHEVDHAAGEPARQVAGPALRRVDHTMGCIDLIGACASFVAAGGRIVPGLRGRSFTDDERARIHKNLTRVRTTADWMEHAVDTGNTALDEGLAALLRDQQ
;
A
#
# COMPACT_ATOMS: atom_id res chain seq x y z
N MET A 1 -27.58 28.96 -34.41
CA MET A 1 -26.37 29.47 -33.70
C MET A 1 -25.11 28.68 -34.04
N THR A 2 -25.19 27.37 -34.28
CA THR A 2 -24.04 26.53 -34.70
C THR A 2 -23.51 26.87 -36.10
N GLU A 3 -24.41 27.22 -37.03
CA GLU A 3 -24.07 27.56 -38.42
C GLU A 3 -23.31 28.89 -38.55
N VAL A 4 -23.70 29.91 -37.77
CA VAL A 4 -22.99 31.20 -37.69
C VAL A 4 -21.58 31.05 -37.11
N LEU A 5 -21.41 30.15 -36.13
CA LEU A 5 -20.10 29.85 -35.55
C LEU A 5 -19.21 29.04 -36.50
N ALA A 6 -19.80 28.18 -37.33
CA ALA A 6 -19.08 27.43 -38.35
C ALA A 6 -18.57 28.38 -39.45
N MET A 7 -19.44 29.27 -39.95
CA MET A 7 -19.07 30.28 -40.95
C MET A 7 -17.96 31.22 -40.43
N PHE A 8 -18.08 31.72 -39.20
CA PHE A 8 -17.03 32.55 -38.59
C PHE A 8 -15.72 31.80 -38.37
N ALA A 9 -15.78 30.50 -38.06
CA ALA A 9 -14.61 29.64 -37.90
C ALA A 9 -13.86 29.43 -39.22
N ASP A 10 -14.60 29.24 -40.32
CA ASP A 10 -14.04 29.14 -41.68
C ASP A 10 -13.40 30.46 -42.12
N ASP A 11 -14.05 31.59 -41.87
CA ASP A 11 -13.54 32.93 -42.24
C ASP A 11 -12.19 33.27 -41.57
N ILE A 12 -11.96 32.80 -40.34
CA ILE A 12 -10.72 33.03 -39.59
C ILE A 12 -9.72 31.86 -39.70
N GLY A 13 -10.08 30.78 -40.42
CA GLY A 13 -9.25 29.60 -40.62
C GLY A 13 -8.98 28.78 -39.34
N VAL A 14 -9.89 28.81 -38.36
CA VAL A 14 -9.74 28.10 -37.08
C VAL A 14 -10.82 27.03 -36.95
N PRO A 15 -10.52 25.80 -36.48
CA PRO A 15 -11.55 24.77 -36.31
C PRO A 15 -12.70 25.23 -35.39
N THR A 16 -13.95 24.96 -35.77
CA THR A 16 -15.14 25.33 -34.97
C THR A 16 -15.06 24.84 -33.52
N LYS A 17 -14.46 23.66 -33.29
CA LYS A 17 -14.21 23.09 -31.95
C LYS A 17 -13.27 23.96 -31.10
N ALA A 18 -12.24 24.55 -31.72
CA ALA A 18 -11.35 25.47 -31.04
C ALA A 18 -12.11 26.76 -30.68
N LEU A 19 -12.92 27.30 -31.59
CA LEU A 19 -13.74 28.49 -31.34
C LEU A 19 -14.75 28.27 -30.18
N LEU A 20 -15.40 27.11 -30.11
CA LEU A 20 -16.27 26.73 -28.99
C LEU A 20 -15.50 26.70 -27.65
N THR A 21 -14.27 26.19 -27.67
CA THR A 21 -13.39 26.19 -26.50
C THR A 21 -13.06 27.63 -26.07
N TYR A 22 -12.65 28.48 -27.00
CA TYR A 22 -12.35 29.90 -26.72
C TYR A 22 -13.57 30.65 -26.19
N ARG A 23 -14.75 30.40 -26.77
CA ARG A 23 -16.02 30.98 -26.31
C ARG A 23 -16.32 30.56 -24.87
N TRP A 24 -16.20 29.27 -24.55
CA TRP A 24 -16.46 28.76 -23.21
C TRP A 24 -15.47 29.32 -22.17
N VAL A 25 -14.18 29.40 -22.50
CA VAL A 25 -13.19 30.04 -21.61
C VAL A 25 -13.53 31.52 -21.43
N SER A 26 -13.93 32.21 -22.51
CA SER A 26 -14.27 33.62 -22.45
C SER A 26 -15.55 33.91 -21.66
N SER A 27 -16.54 33.00 -21.67
CA SER A 27 -17.72 33.13 -20.81
C SER A 27 -17.39 32.91 -19.33
N ARG A 28 -16.45 32.00 -19.03
CA ARG A 28 -15.98 31.75 -17.66
C ARG A 28 -15.01 32.81 -17.15
N TRP A 29 -14.33 33.52 -18.05
CA TRP A 29 -13.33 34.56 -17.76
C TRP A 29 -13.60 35.82 -18.59
N PRO A 30 -14.47 36.75 -18.12
CA PRO A 30 -14.66 38.04 -18.76
C PRO A 30 -13.34 38.83 -18.82
N ALA A 31 -13.14 39.64 -19.87
CA ALA A 31 -11.88 40.34 -20.10
C ALA A 31 -11.42 41.17 -18.89
N ALA A 32 -12.35 41.84 -18.20
CA ALA A 32 -12.07 42.65 -17.01
C ALA A 32 -11.55 41.85 -15.80
N ARG A 33 -11.78 40.52 -15.76
CA ARG A 33 -11.40 39.65 -14.64
C ARG A 33 -10.26 38.68 -14.98
N ARG A 34 -9.71 38.75 -16.19
CA ARG A 34 -8.51 37.97 -16.57
C ARG A 34 -7.27 38.56 -15.91
N ARG A 35 -6.38 37.70 -15.41
CA ARG A 35 -5.12 38.15 -14.82
C ARG A 35 -4.08 38.35 -15.93
N ALA A 36 -3.55 39.57 -16.01
CA ALA A 36 -2.42 39.89 -16.88
C ALA A 36 -1.21 39.03 -16.48
N GLY A 37 -0.52 38.44 -17.46
CA GLY A 37 0.62 37.55 -17.24
C GLY A 37 0.27 36.06 -17.06
N VAL A 38 -1.02 35.70 -16.98
CA VAL A 38 -1.47 34.30 -16.98
C VAL A 38 -1.90 33.91 -18.39
N SER A 39 -1.37 32.81 -18.92
CA SER A 39 -1.67 32.38 -20.30
C SER A 39 -3.14 31.98 -20.47
N HIS A 40 -3.66 32.11 -21.69
CA HIS A 40 -5.03 31.67 -22.01
C HIS A 40 -5.24 30.17 -21.72
N TYR A 41 -4.19 29.37 -21.88
CA TYR A 41 -4.23 27.94 -21.60
C TYR A 41 -4.47 27.62 -20.11
N ILE A 42 -3.90 28.41 -19.20
CA ILE A 42 -4.13 28.25 -17.76
C ILE A 42 -5.56 28.67 -17.39
N HIS A 43 -6.06 29.76 -17.98
CA HIS A 43 -7.48 30.13 -17.85
C HIS A 43 -8.38 29.01 -18.35
N ARG A 44 -8.02 28.31 -19.43
CA ARG A 44 -8.77 27.15 -19.92
C ARG A 44 -8.80 25.99 -18.92
N ILE A 45 -7.68 25.68 -18.27
CA ILE A 45 -7.63 24.62 -17.25
C ILE A 45 -8.50 24.99 -16.06
N LEU A 46 -8.30 26.18 -15.48
CA LEU A 46 -9.02 26.67 -14.30
C LEU A 46 -10.50 26.96 -14.58
N ALA A 47 -10.90 27.20 -15.84
CA ALA A 47 -12.31 27.32 -16.23
C ALA A 47 -13.13 26.06 -15.91
N SER A 48 -12.47 24.91 -15.72
CA SER A 48 -13.12 23.65 -15.35
C SER A 48 -13.59 23.62 -13.90
N ILE A 49 -13.14 24.55 -13.05
CA ILE A 49 -13.64 24.70 -11.68
C ILE A 49 -15.10 25.15 -11.74
N THR A 50 -16.00 24.34 -11.19
CA THR A 50 -17.45 24.56 -11.24
C THR A 50 -17.88 25.74 -10.38
N ASP A 51 -17.32 25.84 -9.17
CA ASP A 51 -17.57 26.95 -8.25
C ASP A 51 -16.94 28.25 -8.79
N ASP A 52 -17.76 29.29 -8.88
CA ASP A 52 -17.34 30.59 -9.40
C ASP A 52 -16.39 31.30 -8.44
N ASP A 53 -16.69 31.31 -7.14
CA ASP A 53 -15.88 32.00 -6.13
C ASP A 53 -14.54 31.29 -5.93
N GLU A 54 -14.52 29.95 -5.91
CA GLU A 54 -13.28 29.19 -5.88
C GLU A 54 -12.43 29.47 -7.13
N ARG A 55 -13.06 29.51 -8.31
CA ARG A 55 -12.37 29.79 -9.57
C ARG A 55 -11.73 31.19 -9.54
N TRP A 56 -12.46 32.20 -9.06
CA TRP A 56 -11.94 33.57 -8.95
C TRP A 56 -10.79 33.66 -7.94
N ALA A 57 -10.94 33.03 -6.78
CA ALA A 57 -9.90 32.99 -5.76
C ALA A 57 -8.65 32.27 -6.26
N ALA A 58 -8.83 31.14 -6.96
CA ALA A 58 -7.73 30.34 -7.48
C ALA A 58 -6.82 31.17 -8.39
N ILE A 59 -7.34 31.85 -9.41
CA ILE A 59 -6.46 32.58 -10.33
C ILE A 59 -5.71 33.76 -9.66
N ALA A 60 -6.26 34.29 -8.57
CA ALA A 60 -5.67 35.39 -7.81
C ALA A 60 -4.54 34.92 -6.88
N ASP A 61 -4.49 33.63 -6.53
CA ASP A 61 -3.47 33.05 -5.67
C ASP A 61 -2.56 32.06 -6.42
N PRO A 62 -1.55 32.56 -7.17
CA PRO A 62 -0.63 31.68 -7.87
C PRO A 62 0.26 30.91 -6.87
N PRO A 63 0.43 29.59 -7.07
CA PRO A 63 1.29 28.77 -6.23
C PRO A 63 2.77 29.10 -6.43
N LEU A 64 3.59 28.71 -5.45
CA LEU A 64 5.05 28.85 -5.52
C LEU A 64 5.62 27.84 -6.52
N ASP A 65 6.33 28.33 -7.54
CA ASP A 65 7.10 27.46 -8.43
C ASP A 65 8.45 27.15 -7.79
N GLU A 66 8.61 25.94 -7.26
CA GLU A 66 9.83 25.46 -6.58
C GLU A 66 11.10 25.61 -7.44
N ARG A 67 10.99 25.57 -8.77
CA ARG A 67 12.14 25.69 -9.68
C ARG A 67 12.66 27.13 -9.78
N THR A 68 11.79 28.11 -9.63
CA THR A 68 12.13 29.53 -9.83
C THR A 68 11.99 30.38 -8.56
N GLY A 69 11.40 29.83 -7.50
CA GLY A 69 11.13 30.53 -6.24
C GLY A 69 10.10 31.66 -6.36
N ARG A 70 9.41 31.79 -7.51
CA ARG A 70 8.43 32.86 -7.77
C ARG A 70 7.01 32.29 -7.74
N ARG A 71 6.05 33.08 -7.23
CA ARG A 71 4.63 32.74 -7.30
C ARG A 71 4.12 32.98 -8.71
N ARG A 72 3.84 31.92 -9.45
CA ARG A 72 3.30 32.01 -10.82
C ARG A 72 2.49 30.77 -11.17
N TRP A 73 1.53 30.97 -12.07
CA TRP A 73 0.81 29.85 -12.66
C TRP A 73 1.67 29.18 -13.75
N THR A 74 1.97 27.89 -13.56
CA THR A 74 2.50 26.99 -14.59
C THR A 74 1.40 26.03 -15.07
N GLU A 75 1.58 25.35 -16.21
CA GLU A 75 0.62 24.32 -16.67
C GLU A 75 0.42 23.24 -15.59
N ASP A 76 1.51 22.75 -15.00
CA ASP A 76 1.47 21.72 -13.97
C ASP A 76 0.81 22.19 -12.67
N ALA A 77 1.05 23.45 -12.26
CA ALA A 77 0.37 24.05 -11.13
C ALA A 77 -1.16 24.13 -11.36
N ALA A 78 -1.58 24.54 -12.57
CA ALA A 78 -2.99 24.63 -12.91
C ALA A 78 -3.68 23.26 -12.92
N ARG A 79 -3.01 22.23 -13.47
CA ARG A 79 -3.50 20.85 -13.47
C ARG A 79 -3.61 20.28 -12.06
N THR A 80 -2.59 20.52 -11.22
CA THR A 80 -2.60 20.10 -9.81
C THR A 80 -3.80 20.68 -9.08
N ARG A 81 -4.13 21.97 -9.32
CA ARG A 81 -5.24 22.64 -8.64
C ARG A 81 -6.60 22.00 -8.92
N ILE A 82 -6.77 21.38 -10.08
CA ILE A 82 -8.00 20.68 -10.48
C ILE A 82 -7.89 19.16 -10.31
N GLY A 83 -6.87 18.66 -9.59
CA GLY A 83 -6.66 17.24 -9.33
C GLY A 83 -6.21 16.43 -10.55
N GLN A 84 -5.78 17.06 -11.64
CA GLN A 84 -5.27 16.38 -12.82
C GLN A 84 -3.77 16.03 -12.68
N PRO A 85 -3.32 14.93 -13.32
CA PRO A 85 -1.90 14.58 -13.36
C PRO A 85 -1.06 15.71 -13.97
N THR A 86 0.06 16.04 -13.32
CA THR A 86 1.05 16.96 -13.89
C THR A 86 1.85 16.26 -14.98
N ARG A 87 2.36 17.02 -15.95
CA ARG A 87 3.27 16.49 -16.98
C ARG A 87 4.64 16.18 -16.39
N THR A 88 5.05 16.96 -15.40
CA THR A 88 6.29 16.73 -14.66
C THR A 88 5.97 16.58 -13.16
N PRO A 89 6.09 15.38 -12.58
CA PRO A 89 5.92 15.20 -11.15
C PRO A 89 7.14 15.77 -10.41
N THR A 90 6.95 16.82 -9.61
CA THR A 90 8.04 17.47 -8.87
C THR A 90 8.13 16.94 -7.44
N THR A 91 6.98 16.78 -6.78
CA THR A 91 6.92 16.31 -5.39
C THR A 91 7.07 14.78 -5.30
N LEU A 92 7.50 14.29 -4.13
CA LEU A 92 7.63 12.85 -3.88
C LEU A 92 6.29 12.13 -4.13
N ALA A 93 5.19 12.65 -3.58
CA ALA A 93 3.86 12.06 -3.75
C ALA A 93 3.41 12.01 -5.22
N GLN A 94 3.69 13.06 -6.00
CA GLN A 94 3.41 13.08 -7.43
C GLN A 94 4.26 12.04 -8.18
N LYS A 95 5.54 11.90 -7.84
CA LYS A 95 6.43 10.91 -8.46
C LYS A 95 5.97 9.49 -8.15
N VAL A 96 5.59 9.22 -6.90
CA VAL A 96 5.04 7.92 -6.50
C VAL A 96 3.75 7.62 -7.24
N ARG A 97 2.84 8.60 -7.37
CA ARG A 97 1.59 8.41 -8.15
C ARG A 97 1.88 8.16 -9.64
N ALA A 98 2.81 8.89 -10.23
CA ALA A 98 3.20 8.66 -11.62
C ALA A 98 3.80 7.25 -11.82
N ILE A 99 4.60 6.75 -10.87
CA ILE A 99 5.11 5.38 -10.90
C ILE A 99 3.96 4.38 -10.77
N HIS A 100 3.01 4.63 -9.87
CA HIS A 100 1.83 3.77 -9.70
C HIS A 100 1.00 3.69 -11.00
N ASP A 101 0.76 4.82 -11.66
CA ASP A 101 0.02 4.86 -12.92
C ASP A 101 0.76 4.12 -14.06
N LEU A 102 2.09 4.20 -14.08
CA LEU A 102 2.93 3.45 -15.03
C LEU A 102 2.98 1.94 -14.72
N ALA A 103 2.88 1.58 -13.45
CA ALA A 103 2.90 0.20 -12.95
C ALA A 103 1.48 -0.33 -12.68
N ALA A 104 0.49 0.09 -13.48
CA ALA A 104 -0.89 -0.38 -13.35
C ALA A 104 -1.05 -1.87 -13.73
N ASP A 105 -0.12 -2.41 -14.53
CA ASP A 105 -0.04 -3.81 -14.90
C ASP A 105 0.82 -4.61 -13.90
N ASP A 106 0.34 -5.76 -13.44
CA ASP A 106 1.01 -6.58 -12.43
C ASP A 106 2.38 -7.13 -12.88
N GLN A 107 2.57 -7.38 -14.17
CA GLN A 107 3.88 -7.81 -14.69
C GLN A 107 4.88 -6.65 -14.65
N VAL A 108 4.44 -5.45 -15.02
CA VAL A 108 5.26 -4.24 -14.91
C VAL A 108 5.56 -3.92 -13.45
N ALA A 109 4.55 -4.00 -12.57
CA ALA A 109 4.69 -3.73 -11.15
C ALA A 109 5.67 -4.70 -10.47
N SER A 110 5.53 -6.00 -10.73
CA SER A 110 6.44 -7.01 -10.17
C SER A 110 7.88 -6.85 -10.66
N ALA A 111 8.09 -6.59 -11.96
CA ALA A 111 9.42 -6.33 -12.50
C ALA A 111 10.06 -5.06 -11.91
N ALA A 112 9.30 -3.98 -11.79
CA ALA A 112 9.75 -2.74 -11.18
C ALA A 112 10.06 -2.92 -9.68
N ALA A 113 9.21 -3.64 -8.94
CA ALA A 113 9.44 -3.94 -7.53
C ALA A 113 10.74 -4.74 -7.34
N ALA A 114 10.95 -5.80 -8.13
CA ALA A 114 12.17 -6.58 -8.09
C ALA A 114 13.42 -5.73 -8.39
N ASP A 115 13.35 -4.86 -9.40
CA ASP A 115 14.46 -3.97 -9.75
C ASP A 115 14.77 -2.95 -8.65
N LEU A 116 13.74 -2.32 -8.07
CA LEU A 116 13.89 -1.38 -6.96
C LEU A 116 14.52 -2.06 -5.72
N LEU A 117 14.12 -3.29 -5.42
CA LEU A 117 14.65 -4.08 -4.31
C LEU A 117 16.11 -4.54 -4.52
N ARG A 118 16.66 -4.51 -5.75
CA ARG A 118 18.10 -4.73 -5.97
C ARG A 118 18.98 -3.68 -5.26
N ARG A 119 18.41 -2.53 -4.88
CA ARG A 119 19.10 -1.49 -4.12
C ARG A 119 19.03 -1.81 -2.61
N PRO A 120 20.14 -2.15 -1.92
CA PRO A 120 20.08 -2.67 -0.55
C PRO A 120 19.43 -1.72 0.47
N ALA A 121 19.61 -0.41 0.30
CA ALA A 121 18.97 0.57 1.17
C ALA A 121 17.44 0.60 0.99
N VAL A 122 16.96 0.49 -0.25
CA VAL A 122 15.52 0.45 -0.56
C VAL A 122 14.89 -0.80 0.00
N ALA A 123 15.53 -1.97 -0.19
CA ALA A 123 15.06 -3.23 0.38
C ALA A 123 14.96 -3.16 1.91
N ARG A 124 15.99 -2.61 2.58
CA ARG A 124 15.97 -2.46 4.04
C ARG A 124 14.83 -1.57 4.52
N THR A 125 14.63 -0.41 3.87
CA THR A 125 13.55 0.51 4.22
C THR A 125 12.18 -0.09 3.91
N ALA A 126 12.01 -0.79 2.78
CA ALA A 126 10.78 -1.48 2.44
C ALA A 126 10.44 -2.58 3.48
N MET A 127 11.44 -3.31 3.97
CA MET A 127 11.25 -4.33 5.01
C MET A 127 10.98 -3.76 6.41
N GLN A 128 11.22 -2.47 6.64
CA GLN A 128 10.84 -1.78 7.88
C GLN A 128 9.35 -1.39 7.88
N ASP A 129 8.73 -1.28 6.71
CA ASP A 129 7.28 -1.10 6.60
C ASP A 129 6.55 -2.39 6.98
N HIS A 130 5.68 -2.30 8.00
CA HIS A 130 5.01 -3.48 8.54
C HIS A 130 4.09 -4.15 7.51
N THR A 131 3.43 -3.36 6.67
CA THR A 131 2.49 -3.87 5.66
C THR A 131 3.25 -4.57 4.55
N ALA A 132 4.28 -3.93 4.00
CA ALA A 132 5.11 -4.52 2.95
C ALA A 132 5.79 -5.81 3.42
N ARG A 133 6.36 -5.81 4.63
CA ARG A 133 6.97 -7.01 5.23
C ARG A 133 5.96 -8.14 5.40
N HIS A 134 4.78 -7.86 5.92
CA HIS A 134 3.75 -8.88 6.11
C HIS A 134 3.29 -9.49 4.78
N LEU A 135 3.07 -8.66 3.74
CA LEU A 135 2.64 -9.12 2.43
C LEU A 135 3.71 -9.97 1.72
N VAL A 136 4.98 -9.56 1.79
CA VAL A 136 6.09 -10.34 1.21
C VAL A 136 6.28 -11.67 1.94
N ASN A 137 6.21 -11.67 3.27
CA ASN A 137 6.32 -12.92 4.05
C ASN A 137 5.18 -13.89 3.72
N ARG A 138 3.95 -13.38 3.59
CA ARG A 138 2.81 -14.19 3.18
C ARG A 138 3.01 -14.77 1.78
N ALA A 139 3.43 -13.96 0.81
CA ALA A 139 3.71 -14.42 -0.55
C ALA A 139 4.82 -15.49 -0.57
N GLN A 140 5.87 -15.31 0.24
CA GLN A 140 6.93 -16.31 0.39
C GLN A 140 6.39 -17.64 0.92
N HIS A 141 5.57 -17.61 1.97
CA HIS A 141 4.92 -18.81 2.49
C HIS A 141 4.04 -19.49 1.44
N GLU A 142 3.25 -18.73 0.68
CA GLU A 142 2.40 -19.26 -0.39
C GLU A 142 3.23 -19.94 -1.50
N VAL A 143 4.35 -19.34 -1.90
CA VAL A 143 5.29 -19.92 -2.88
C VAL A 143 5.93 -21.20 -2.35
N ASP A 144 6.41 -21.19 -1.10
CA ASP A 144 7.05 -22.35 -0.49
C ASP A 144 6.06 -23.51 -0.32
N HIS A 145 4.81 -23.21 0.04
CA HIS A 145 3.72 -24.18 0.10
C HIS A 145 3.45 -24.80 -1.28
N ALA A 146 3.26 -23.98 -2.32
CA ALA A 146 3.00 -24.45 -3.66
C ALA A 146 4.17 -25.26 -4.25
N ALA A 147 5.42 -24.88 -3.95
CA ALA A 147 6.61 -25.61 -4.38
C ALA A 147 6.74 -26.99 -3.70
N GLY A 148 6.23 -27.14 -2.48
CA GLY A 148 6.21 -28.41 -1.75
C GLY A 148 5.11 -29.38 -2.19
N GLU A 149 4.05 -28.92 -2.85
CA GLU A 149 2.91 -29.76 -3.25
C GLU A 149 3.25 -30.86 -4.29
N PRO A 150 4.02 -30.59 -5.36
CA PRO A 150 4.41 -31.61 -6.33
C PRO A 150 5.30 -32.70 -5.70
N ALA A 151 6.23 -32.30 -4.82
CA ALA A 151 7.10 -33.24 -4.11
C ALA A 151 6.31 -34.14 -3.14
N ARG A 152 5.28 -33.59 -2.49
CA ARG A 152 4.36 -34.33 -1.61
C ARG A 152 3.45 -35.30 -2.37
N GLN A 153 3.04 -34.97 -3.60
CA GLN A 153 2.18 -35.85 -4.41
C GLN A 153 2.90 -37.09 -4.95
N VAL A 154 4.20 -36.99 -5.25
CA VAL A 154 4.95 -38.07 -5.94
C VAL A 154 5.49 -39.15 -4.96
N ALA A 155 5.71 -38.82 -3.68
CA ALA A 155 6.48 -39.67 -2.75
C ALA A 155 5.66 -40.23 -1.57
N GLY A 156 4.42 -40.65 -1.84
CA GLY A 156 3.38 -40.96 -0.84
C GLY A 156 3.72 -41.89 0.34
N PRO A 157 4.38 -43.06 0.21
CA PRO A 157 4.54 -43.98 1.35
C PRO A 157 5.82 -43.79 2.19
N ALA A 158 6.95 -43.45 1.55
CA ALA A 158 8.25 -43.32 2.23
C ALA A 158 8.38 -41.97 2.96
N LEU A 159 7.82 -40.89 2.40
CA LEU A 159 7.78 -39.60 3.07
C LEU A 159 6.90 -39.61 4.32
N ARG A 160 5.81 -40.39 4.41
CA ARG A 160 4.99 -40.42 5.64
C ARG A 160 5.77 -40.79 6.92
N ARG A 161 6.81 -41.64 6.82
CA ARG A 161 7.68 -41.96 7.96
C ARG A 161 8.74 -40.88 8.22
N VAL A 162 9.24 -40.24 7.16
CA VAL A 162 10.20 -39.15 7.26
C VAL A 162 9.54 -37.86 7.73
N ASP A 163 8.35 -37.52 7.23
CA ASP A 163 7.48 -36.41 7.65
C ASP A 163 7.06 -36.55 9.12
N HIS A 164 6.79 -37.77 9.60
CA HIS A 164 6.56 -37.99 11.03
C HIS A 164 7.82 -37.68 11.85
N THR A 165 8.99 -38.06 11.33
CA THR A 165 10.29 -37.80 11.98
C THR A 165 10.68 -36.32 11.91
N MET A 166 10.42 -35.64 10.78
CA MET A 166 10.63 -34.20 10.59
C MET A 166 9.65 -33.37 11.40
N GLY A 167 8.37 -33.75 11.46
CA GLY A 167 7.39 -33.10 12.32
C GLY A 167 7.76 -33.21 13.81
N CYS A 168 8.33 -34.34 14.24
CA CYS A 168 8.93 -34.46 15.57
C CYS A 168 10.11 -33.50 15.76
N ILE A 169 11.03 -33.39 14.80
CA ILE A 169 12.17 -32.46 14.86
C ILE A 169 11.71 -31.00 14.91
N ASP A 170 10.70 -30.62 14.11
CA ASP A 170 10.13 -29.28 14.08
C ASP A 170 9.43 -28.94 15.40
N LEU A 171 8.67 -29.88 15.97
CA LEU A 171 8.03 -29.71 17.27
C LEU A 171 9.07 -29.55 18.41
N ILE A 172 10.11 -30.38 18.40
CA ILE A 172 11.25 -30.25 19.33
C ILE A 172 11.92 -28.88 19.17
N GLY A 173 12.14 -28.43 17.94
CA GLY A 173 12.73 -27.13 17.63
C GLY A 173 11.87 -25.94 18.09
N ALA A 174 10.56 -26.03 17.94
CA ALA A 174 9.61 -25.03 18.42
C ALA A 174 9.62 -24.92 19.95
N CYS A 175 9.58 -26.06 20.65
CA CYS A 175 9.69 -26.12 22.11
C CYS A 175 11.03 -25.56 22.60
N ALA A 176 12.15 -25.95 21.98
CA ALA A 176 13.47 -25.44 22.31
C ALA A 176 13.58 -23.92 22.11
N SER A 177 12.98 -23.40 21.03
CA SER A 177 12.97 -21.96 20.71
C SER A 177 12.16 -21.16 21.72
N PHE A 178 11.00 -21.66 22.15
CA PHE A 178 10.17 -21.03 23.18
C PHE A 178 10.92 -20.96 24.52
N VAL A 179 11.51 -22.08 24.96
CA VAL A 179 12.29 -22.15 26.21
C VAL A 179 13.50 -21.22 26.15
N ALA A 180 14.23 -21.20 25.04
CA ALA A 180 15.38 -20.31 24.85
C ALA A 180 14.98 -18.82 24.84
N ALA A 181 13.83 -18.48 24.24
CA ALA A 181 13.30 -17.12 24.28
C ALA A 181 12.93 -16.69 25.70
N GLY A 182 12.18 -17.53 26.43
CA GLY A 182 11.81 -17.29 27.82
C GLY A 182 13.05 -17.14 28.72
N GLY A 183 14.02 -18.04 28.58
CA GLY A 183 15.28 -18.02 29.34
C GLY A 183 16.13 -16.78 29.10
N ARG A 184 16.06 -16.14 27.92
CA ARG A 184 16.72 -14.86 27.65
C ARG A 184 15.96 -13.66 28.20
N ILE A 185 14.62 -13.67 28.09
CA ILE A 185 13.79 -12.51 28.43
C ILE A 185 13.57 -12.40 29.94
N VAL A 186 13.26 -13.50 30.63
CA VAL A 186 12.89 -13.50 32.07
C VAL A 186 14.00 -12.92 32.97
N PRO A 187 15.30 -13.24 32.79
CA PRO A 187 16.36 -12.60 33.57
C PRO A 187 16.47 -11.09 33.34
N GLY A 188 16.13 -10.60 32.15
CA GLY A 188 16.12 -9.16 31.82
C GLY A 188 14.95 -8.39 32.45
N LEU A 189 13.96 -9.08 33.01
CA LEU A 189 12.84 -8.50 33.74
C LEU A 189 13.07 -8.42 35.26
N ARG A 190 14.21 -8.92 35.75
CA ARG A 190 14.58 -8.85 37.16
C ARG A 190 14.64 -7.39 37.64
N GLY A 191 14.11 -7.14 38.83
CA GLY A 191 14.09 -5.81 39.46
C GLY A 191 13.02 -4.86 38.95
N ARG A 192 12.14 -5.29 38.02
CA ARG A 192 10.97 -4.53 37.59
C ARG A 192 9.70 -5.06 38.25
N SER A 193 8.90 -4.17 38.81
CA SER A 193 7.55 -4.50 39.25
C SER A 193 6.63 -4.52 38.04
N PHE A 194 5.96 -5.64 37.80
CA PHE A 194 4.91 -5.71 36.78
C PHE A 194 3.65 -5.01 37.30
N THR A 195 3.01 -4.21 36.44
CA THR A 195 1.65 -3.72 36.71
C THR A 195 0.66 -4.89 36.71
N ASP A 196 -0.51 -4.69 37.32
CA ASP A 196 -1.55 -5.74 37.35
C ASP A 196 -2.04 -6.11 35.94
N ASP A 197 -2.11 -5.13 35.02
CA ASP A 197 -2.46 -5.36 33.62
C ASP A 197 -1.39 -6.16 32.86
N GLU A 198 -0.11 -5.83 33.05
CA GLU A 198 1.00 -6.59 32.45
C GLU A 198 1.02 -8.02 32.98
N ARG A 199 0.82 -8.20 34.29
CA ARG A 199 0.70 -9.51 34.92
C ARG A 199 -0.45 -10.30 34.32
N ALA A 200 -1.64 -9.72 34.22
CA ALA A 200 -2.82 -10.38 33.65
C ALA A 200 -2.58 -10.82 32.19
N ARG A 201 -1.97 -9.96 31.37
CA ARG A 201 -1.63 -10.28 29.97
C ARG A 201 -0.60 -11.40 29.86
N ILE A 202 0.44 -11.39 30.70
CA ILE A 202 1.45 -12.46 30.73
C ILE A 202 0.79 -13.78 31.15
N HIS A 203 -0.06 -13.77 32.18
CA HIS A 203 -0.78 -14.98 32.63
C HIS A 203 -1.67 -15.55 31.53
N LYS A 204 -2.45 -14.71 30.83
CA LYS A 204 -3.30 -15.16 29.72
C LYS A 204 -2.48 -15.84 28.60
N ASN A 205 -1.31 -15.31 28.26
CA ASN A 205 -0.45 -15.92 27.25
C ASN A 205 0.18 -17.23 27.75
N LEU A 206 0.58 -17.30 29.03
CA LEU A 206 1.11 -18.52 29.63
C LEU A 206 0.04 -19.63 29.69
N THR A 207 -1.22 -19.30 29.99
CA THR A 207 -2.33 -20.27 29.93
C THR A 207 -2.45 -20.84 28.53
N ARG A 208 -2.47 -20.00 27.48
CA ARG A 208 -2.53 -20.49 26.09
C ARG A 208 -1.36 -21.40 25.72
N VAL A 209 -0.14 -21.07 26.17
CA VAL A 209 1.04 -21.91 25.95
C VAL A 209 0.86 -23.26 26.63
N ARG A 210 0.39 -23.30 27.88
CA ARG A 210 0.13 -24.55 28.62
C ARG A 210 -0.93 -25.39 27.93
N THR A 211 -2.08 -24.82 27.59
CA THR A 211 -3.14 -25.54 26.86
C THR A 211 -2.64 -26.12 25.54
N THR A 212 -1.79 -25.37 24.82
CA THR A 212 -1.19 -25.84 23.57
C THR A 212 -0.19 -26.96 23.82
N ALA A 213 0.62 -26.87 24.88
CA ALA A 213 1.56 -27.90 25.27
C ALA A 213 0.85 -29.19 25.74
N ASP A 214 -0.22 -29.07 26.53
CA ASP A 214 -1.05 -30.20 26.97
C ASP A 214 -1.68 -30.91 25.77
N TRP A 215 -2.14 -30.15 24.77
CA TRP A 215 -2.64 -30.70 23.51
C TRP A 215 -1.54 -31.38 22.71
N MET A 216 -0.33 -30.79 22.63
CA MET A 216 0.82 -31.41 21.97
C MET A 216 1.21 -32.73 22.64
N GLU A 217 1.26 -32.78 23.97
CA GLU A 217 1.54 -33.99 24.76
C GLU A 217 0.48 -35.06 24.49
N HIS A 218 -0.80 -34.71 24.56
CA HIS A 218 -1.89 -35.62 24.25
C HIS A 218 -1.82 -36.16 22.81
N ALA A 219 -1.49 -35.31 21.83
CA ALA A 219 -1.36 -35.70 20.43
C ALA A 219 -0.16 -36.63 20.19
N VAL A 220 0.95 -36.42 20.90
CA VAL A 220 2.14 -37.29 20.86
C VAL A 220 1.85 -38.65 21.50
N ASP A 221 1.17 -38.67 22.65
CA ASP A 221 0.90 -39.90 23.40
C ASP A 221 -0.16 -40.79 22.73
N THR A 222 -1.17 -40.19 22.11
CA THR A 222 -2.30 -40.92 21.52
C THR A 222 -2.17 -41.14 20.01
N GLY A 223 -1.27 -40.40 19.34
CA GLY A 223 -1.17 -40.37 17.88
C GLY A 223 -2.37 -39.71 17.19
N ASN A 224 -3.33 -39.18 17.95
CA ASN A 224 -4.50 -38.49 17.43
C ASN A 224 -4.21 -36.99 17.29
N THR A 225 -3.99 -36.53 16.07
CA THR A 225 -3.78 -35.10 15.75
C THR A 225 -5.07 -34.39 15.33
N ALA A 226 -6.23 -35.03 15.49
CA ALA A 226 -7.50 -34.44 15.10
C ALA A 226 -7.75 -33.12 15.84
N LEU A 227 -7.79 -32.05 15.06
CA LEU A 227 -7.93 -30.66 15.51
C LEU A 227 -9.24 -30.40 16.29
N ASP A 228 -10.21 -31.30 16.18
CA ASP A 228 -11.58 -31.13 16.69
C ASP A 228 -11.65 -31.13 18.22
N GLU A 229 -10.87 -31.95 18.92
CA GLU A 229 -10.86 -31.97 20.40
C GLU A 229 -10.06 -30.79 20.98
N GLY A 230 -8.96 -30.41 20.32
CA GLY A 230 -8.13 -29.26 20.73
C GLY A 230 -8.86 -27.92 20.55
N LEU A 231 -9.62 -27.76 19.46
CA LEU A 231 -10.46 -26.59 19.23
C LEU A 231 -11.63 -26.54 20.22
N ALA A 232 -12.24 -27.68 20.54
CA ALA A 232 -13.29 -27.78 21.56
C ALA A 232 -12.80 -27.46 22.98
N ALA A 233 -11.52 -27.73 23.31
CA ALA A 233 -10.92 -27.31 24.57
C ALA A 233 -10.65 -25.79 24.61
N LEU A 234 -10.15 -25.22 23.51
CA LEU A 234 -9.87 -23.79 23.38
C LEU A 234 -11.15 -22.90 23.42
N LEU A 235 -12.27 -23.42 22.90
CA LEU A 235 -13.56 -22.72 22.91
C LEU A 235 -14.27 -22.78 24.27
N ARG A 236 -13.96 -23.77 25.12
CA ARG A 236 -14.50 -23.85 26.50
C ARG A 236 -13.89 -22.83 27.44
N ASP A 237 -12.70 -22.32 27.13
CA ASP A 237 -11.95 -21.36 27.95
C ASP A 237 -12.25 -19.87 27.58
N GLN A 238 -13.22 -19.64 26.68
CA GLN A 238 -13.66 -18.31 26.22
C GLN A 238 -15.10 -17.95 26.62
N GLN A 239 -15.72 -18.71 27.53
CA GLN A 239 -17.02 -18.39 28.14
C GLN A 239 -16.88 -18.02 29.62
#